data_AF-A0A2G6Y9C3-F1
#
_entry.id   AF-A0A2G6Y9C3-F1
#
_cell.length_a   1.000
_cell.length_b   1.000
_cell.length_c   1.000
_cell.angle_alpha   90.00
_cell.angle_beta   90.00
_cell.angle_gamma   90.00
#
_symmetry.space_group_name_H-M   'P 1'
#
loop_
_entity.id
_entity.type
_entity.pdbx_description
1 polymer ?
#
loop_
_entity_poly.entity_id
_entity_poly.type
_entity_poly.pdbx_seq_one_letter_code
_entity_poly.pdbx_strand_id
1 'polypeptide(L)'
;MHIRCESDFYVSIESAEPSNEDVLVIVKARCPGFHGEIDTWIARDAWVGFCNQLAVLNEHRQGQATVESISPKELHLIVRSIDRLGHMGVEGELGYRGVHGETHLRFSTMAFDPSTLPQLLTEAREIAG
;
A
#
# COMPACT_ATOMS: atom_id res chain seq x y z
N MET A 1 -7.39 3.09 -3.46
CA MET A 1 -6.64 1.85 -3.73
C MET A 1 -7.02 0.83 -2.68
N HIS A 2 -7.69 -0.26 -3.05
CA HIS A 2 -8.21 -1.25 -2.12
C HIS A 2 -7.74 -2.65 -2.48
N ILE A 3 -6.90 -3.26 -1.62
CA ILE A 3 -6.40 -4.62 -1.78
C ILE A 3 -7.18 -5.55 -0.86
N ARG A 4 -8.00 -6.43 -1.45
CA ARG A 4 -8.68 -7.51 -0.73
C ARG A 4 -7.88 -8.80 -0.87
N CYS A 5 -7.49 -9.39 0.26
CA CYS A 5 -6.72 -10.63 0.28
C CYS A 5 -7.63 -11.86 0.28
N GLU A 6 -7.06 -13.06 0.09
CA GLU A 6 -7.79 -14.34 0.15
C GLU A 6 -8.32 -14.64 1.55
N SER A 7 -7.66 -14.12 2.58
CA SER A 7 -8.19 -14.03 3.96
C SER A 7 -9.15 -12.85 4.11
N ASP A 8 -9.88 -12.74 5.23
CA ASP A 8 -10.65 -11.55 5.60
C ASP A 8 -9.78 -10.29 5.91
N PHE A 9 -8.55 -10.26 5.40
CA PHE A 9 -7.61 -9.15 5.49
C PHE A 9 -7.79 -8.20 4.29
N TYR A 10 -7.74 -6.90 4.56
CA TYR A 10 -7.70 -5.88 3.52
C TYR A 10 -6.78 -4.72 3.88
N VAL A 11 -6.22 -4.10 2.85
CA VAL A 11 -5.48 -2.84 2.92
C VAL A 11 -6.18 -1.82 2.03
N SER A 12 -6.41 -0.61 2.53
CA SER A 12 -6.90 0.51 1.71
C SER A 12 -6.00 1.72 1.87
N ILE A 13 -5.76 2.41 0.76
CA ILE A 13 -5.15 3.73 0.70
C ILE A 13 -6.12 4.66 0.00
N GLU A 14 -6.43 5.78 0.65
CA GLU A 14 -7.36 6.81 0.16
C GLU A 14 -6.66 8.17 0.25
N SER A 15 -6.82 9.05 -0.74
CA SER A 15 -6.34 10.43 -0.64
C SER A 15 -7.18 11.18 0.40
N ALA A 16 -6.52 11.91 1.31
CA ALA A 16 -7.21 12.76 2.28
C ALA A 16 -7.50 14.16 1.72
N GLU A 17 -6.61 14.68 0.87
CA GLU A 17 -6.74 15.99 0.23
C GLU A 17 -6.13 15.98 -1.18
N PRO A 18 -6.83 16.51 -2.21
CA PRO A 18 -6.21 16.74 -3.51
C PRO A 18 -5.20 17.88 -3.40
N SER A 19 -3.92 17.57 -3.58
CA SER A 19 -2.81 18.52 -3.57
C SER A 19 -1.98 18.30 -4.83
N ASN A 20 -1.32 19.34 -5.35
CA ASN A 20 -0.30 19.21 -6.41
C ASN A 20 1.12 18.97 -5.85
N GLU A 21 1.24 18.84 -4.53
CA GLU A 21 2.48 18.64 -3.80
C GLU A 21 2.56 17.18 -3.34
N ASP A 22 2.99 16.91 -2.12
CA ASP A 22 2.99 15.57 -1.55
C ASP A 22 1.57 15.01 -1.39
N VAL A 23 1.47 13.69 -1.32
CA VAL A 23 0.20 12.97 -1.28
C VAL A 23 -0.12 12.64 0.17
N LEU A 24 -1.11 13.31 0.76
CA LEU A 24 -1.65 12.92 2.05
C LEU A 24 -2.61 11.76 1.86
N VAL A 25 -2.33 10.63 2.50
CA VAL A 25 -3.16 9.44 2.42
C VAL A 25 -3.62 8.96 3.78
N ILE A 26 -4.80 8.37 3.82
CA ILE A 26 -5.27 7.55 4.93
C ILE A 26 -5.04 6.08 4.54
N VAL A 27 -4.26 5.38 5.35
CA VAL A 27 -3.97 3.95 5.16
C VAL A 27 -4.66 3.14 6.24
N LYS A 28 -5.41 2.12 5.84
CA LYS A 28 -6.10 1.19 6.76
C LYS A 28 -5.65 -0.23 6.45
N ALA A 29 -5.33 -0.99 7.49
CA ALA A 29 -5.10 -2.43 7.42
C ALA A 29 -6.00 -3.12 8.45
N ARG A 30 -6.76 -4.14 8.04
CA ARG A 30 -7.75 -4.77 8.92
C ARG A 30 -7.96 -6.24 8.60
N CYS A 31 -8.22 -7.03 9.64
CA CYS A 31 -8.84 -8.34 9.58
C CYS A 31 -9.78 -8.53 10.79
N PRO A 32 -10.51 -9.65 10.92
CA PRO A 32 -11.32 -9.92 12.10
C PRO A 32 -10.48 -9.82 13.39
N GLY A 33 -10.93 -8.98 14.31
CA GLY A 33 -10.26 -8.76 15.61
C GLY A 33 -9.04 -7.84 15.59
N PHE A 34 -8.60 -7.34 14.43
CA PHE A 34 -7.40 -6.53 14.33
C PHE A 34 -7.53 -5.39 13.30
N HIS A 35 -7.12 -4.18 13.66
CA HIS A 35 -7.23 -2.98 12.83
C HIS A 35 -6.11 -1.98 13.13
N GLY A 36 -5.53 -1.40 12.08
CA GLY A 36 -4.68 -0.22 12.15
C GLY A 36 -5.10 0.82 11.11
N GLU A 37 -4.96 2.09 11.46
CA GLU A 37 -5.26 3.24 10.63
C GLU A 37 -4.28 4.36 10.97
N ILE A 38 -3.73 4.99 9.93
CA ILE A 38 -2.87 6.17 10.02
C ILE A 38 -3.17 7.12 8.86
N ASP A 39 -2.94 8.41 9.06
CA ASP A 39 -2.70 9.38 8.01
C ASP A 39 -1.20 9.65 7.89
N THR A 40 -0.69 9.76 6.66
CA THR A 40 0.72 10.06 6.44
C THR A 40 0.95 10.71 5.09
N TRP A 41 2.04 11.46 4.99
CA TRP A 41 2.49 12.09 3.76
C TRP A 41 3.41 11.15 2.99
N ILE A 42 3.15 11.00 1.69
CA ILE A 42 4.02 10.30 0.76
C ILE A 42 4.55 11.32 -0.25
N ALA A 43 5.86 11.32 -0.47
CA ALA A 43 6.47 12.18 -1.47
C ALA A 43 5.86 11.90 -2.85
N ARG A 44 5.52 12.94 -3.61
CA ARG A 44 4.86 12.77 -4.92
C ARG A 44 5.64 11.85 -5.87
N ASP A 45 6.94 12.02 -5.93
CA ASP A 45 7.84 11.21 -6.76
C ASP A 45 7.88 9.75 -6.30
N ALA A 46 7.84 9.49 -4.99
CA ALA A 46 7.72 8.15 -4.44
C ALA A 46 6.38 7.49 -4.82
N TRP A 47 5.27 8.23 -4.76
CA TRP A 47 3.95 7.71 -5.17
C TRP A 47 3.88 7.43 -6.68
N VAL A 48 4.42 8.33 -7.50
CA VAL A 48 4.54 8.11 -8.96
C VAL A 48 5.45 6.93 -9.27
N GLY A 49 6.56 6.78 -8.54
CA GLY A 49 7.46 5.64 -8.64
C GLY A 49 6.75 4.32 -8.32
N PHE A 50 5.96 4.31 -7.25
CA PHE A 50 5.11 3.17 -6.88
C PHE A 50 4.10 2.82 -7.98
N CYS A 51 3.41 3.81 -8.56
CA CYS A 51 2.48 3.60 -9.69
C CYS A 51 3.19 2.98 -10.90
N ASN A 52 4.41 3.43 -11.22
CA ASN A 52 5.20 2.88 -12.32
C ASN A 52 5.65 1.44 -12.04
N GLN A 53 6.07 1.15 -10.82
CA GLN A 53 6.40 -0.21 -10.41
C GLN A 53 5.17 -1.13 -10.43
N LEU A 54 4.00 -0.64 -10.01
CA LEU A 54 2.74 -1.38 -10.13
C LEU A 54 2.37 -1.65 -11.60
N ALA A 55 2.63 -0.71 -12.50
CA ALA A 55 2.41 -0.93 -13.93
C ALA A 55 3.30 -2.06 -14.48
N VAL A 56 4.60 -2.03 -14.16
CA VAL A 56 5.55 -3.11 -14.48
C VAL A 56 5.10 -4.44 -13.88
N LEU A 57 4.70 -4.46 -12.61
CA LEU A 57 4.19 -5.66 -11.94
C LEU A 57 2.91 -6.18 -12.60
N ASN A 58 2.03 -5.29 -13.06
CA ASN A 58 0.81 -5.66 -13.76
C ASN A 58 1.09 -6.30 -15.13
N GLU A 59 2.06 -5.77 -15.86
CA GLU A 59 2.44 -6.27 -17.19
C GLU A 59 3.20 -7.60 -17.11
N HIS A 60 4.19 -7.69 -16.22
CA HIS A 60 5.10 -8.83 -16.17
C HIS A 60 4.69 -9.91 -15.18
N ARG A 61 3.76 -9.61 -14.28
CA ARG A 61 3.39 -10.46 -13.14
C ARG A 61 4.60 -10.90 -12.31
N GLN A 62 5.66 -10.09 -12.29
CA GLN A 62 6.94 -10.35 -11.64
C GLN A 62 7.53 -9.06 -11.07
N GLY A 63 8.37 -9.20 -10.04
CA GLY A 63 8.97 -8.08 -9.33
C GLY A 63 8.11 -7.57 -8.17
N GLN A 64 8.31 -6.31 -7.80
CA GLN A 64 7.61 -5.66 -6.68
C GLN A 64 7.42 -4.16 -6.93
N ALA A 65 6.43 -3.60 -6.26
CA ALA A 65 6.19 -2.19 -6.11
C ALA A 65 6.23 -1.82 -4.62
N THR A 66 6.93 -0.75 -4.29
CA THR A 66 7.13 -0.31 -2.90
C THR A 66 6.80 1.17 -2.76
N VAL A 67 6.15 1.52 -1.65
CA VAL A 67 5.91 2.91 -1.26
C VAL A 67 6.20 3.09 0.23
N GLU A 68 6.81 4.22 0.56
CA GLU A 68 7.15 4.62 1.93
C GLU A 68 6.67 6.06 2.17
N SER A 69 6.29 6.38 3.41
CA SER A 69 6.01 7.74 3.86
C SER A 69 7.26 8.62 3.94
N ILE A 70 7.07 9.94 3.91
CA ILE A 70 8.14 10.93 4.15
C ILE A 70 8.69 10.78 5.57
N SER A 71 7.79 10.65 6.55
CA SER A 71 8.16 10.35 7.91
C SER A 71 8.63 8.89 8.00
N PRO A 72 9.88 8.63 8.41
CA PRO A 72 10.37 7.26 8.49
C PRO A 72 9.52 6.42 9.44
N LYS A 73 9.25 5.18 9.02
CA LYS A 73 8.50 4.16 9.77
C LYS A 73 6.99 4.44 9.97
N GLU A 74 6.41 5.48 9.37
CA GLU A 74 4.95 5.65 9.42
C GLU A 74 4.25 4.68 8.46
N LEU A 75 4.72 4.56 7.23
CA LEU A 75 4.20 3.63 6.24
C LEU A 75 5.34 3.00 5.46
N HIS A 76 5.29 1.67 5.33
CA HIS A 76 6.02 0.94 4.31
C HIS A 76 5.13 -0.16 3.75
N LEU A 77 4.82 -0.12 2.46
CA LEU A 77 3.96 -1.10 1.79
C LEU A 77 4.67 -1.70 0.58
N ILE A 78 4.62 -3.02 0.46
CA ILE A 78 5.15 -3.76 -0.68
C ILE A 78 4.02 -4.57 -1.31
N VAL A 79 3.82 -4.40 -2.61
CA VAL A 79 3.01 -5.27 -3.47
C VAL A 79 3.96 -6.05 -4.35
N ARG A 80 3.95 -7.38 -4.31
CA ARG A 80 4.93 -8.19 -5.04
C ARG A 80 4.37 -9.49 -5.56
N SER A 81 5.05 -10.03 -6.57
CA SER A 81 4.86 -11.43 -6.93
C SER A 81 5.44 -12.33 -5.84
N ILE A 82 4.70 -13.35 -5.43
CA ILE A 82 5.10 -14.27 -4.35
C ILE A 82 5.64 -15.60 -4.88
N ASP A 83 5.47 -15.88 -6.17
CA ASP A 83 6.02 -17.07 -6.82
C ASP A 83 6.20 -16.91 -8.35
N ARG A 84 6.69 -17.97 -9.00
CA ARG A 84 6.91 -17.99 -10.46
C ARG A 84 5.63 -18.10 -11.28
N LEU A 85 4.51 -18.42 -10.65
CA LEU A 85 3.21 -18.55 -11.33
C LEU A 85 2.50 -17.20 -11.44
N GLY A 86 3.03 -16.16 -10.79
CA GLY A 86 2.46 -14.81 -10.84
C GLY A 86 1.39 -14.60 -9.78
N HIS A 87 1.35 -15.41 -8.71
CA HIS A 87 0.57 -15.07 -7.53
C HIS A 87 1.09 -13.77 -6.93
N MET A 88 0.19 -12.99 -6.34
CA MET A 88 0.48 -11.66 -5.82
C MET A 88 0.23 -11.61 -4.32
N GLY A 89 1.01 -10.78 -3.64
CA GLY A 89 0.87 -10.56 -2.22
C GLY A 89 1.16 -9.13 -1.82
N VAL A 90 0.58 -8.73 -0.71
CA VAL A 90 0.83 -7.44 -0.07
C VAL A 90 1.40 -7.66 1.34
N GLU A 91 2.41 -6.89 1.70
CA GLU A 91 2.99 -6.85 3.05
C GLU A 91 3.32 -5.42 3.43
N GLY A 92 3.43 -5.14 4.73
CA GLY A 92 3.70 -3.78 5.14
C GLY A 92 3.73 -3.55 6.64
N GLU A 93 4.03 -2.29 6.95
CA GLU A 93 4.15 -1.74 8.29
C GLU A 93 3.43 -0.40 8.37
N LEU A 94 2.57 -0.23 9.38
CA LEU A 94 1.99 1.03 9.79
C LEU A 94 2.55 1.41 11.16
N GLY A 95 3.21 2.56 11.27
CA GLY A 95 3.75 3.08 12.51
C GLY A 95 3.01 4.33 12.97
N TYR A 96 2.83 4.45 14.28
CA TYR A 96 2.26 5.62 14.93
C TYR A 96 3.16 6.05 16.09
N ARG A 97 3.56 7.32 16.09
CA ARG A 97 4.35 7.91 17.18
C ARG A 97 3.45 8.80 18.04
N GLY A 98 3.05 8.26 19.19
CA GLY A 98 2.33 9.01 20.22
C GLY A 98 3.27 9.65 21.24
N VAL A 99 2.70 10.41 22.17
CA VAL A 99 3.43 11.07 23.27
C VAL A 99 4.18 10.07 24.16
N HIS A 100 3.69 8.83 24.27
CA HIS A 100 4.19 7.82 25.19
C HIS A 100 4.98 6.69 24.53
N GLY A 101 5.23 6.75 23.21
CA GLY A 101 5.99 5.72 22.51
C GLY A 101 5.62 5.59 21.04
N GLU A 102 6.20 4.57 20.42
CA GLU A 102 5.98 4.22 19.02
C GLU A 102 5.27 2.86 18.97
N THR A 103 4.16 2.80 18.26
CA THR A 103 3.37 1.58 18.03
C THR A 103 3.48 1.20 16.56
N HIS A 104 3.76 -0.07 16.29
CA HIS A 104 3.86 -0.59 14.94
C HIS A 104 2.91 -1.75 14.73
N LEU A 105 2.17 -1.70 13.63
CA LEU A 105 1.47 -2.81 13.05
C LEU A 105 2.28 -3.34 11.88
N ARG A 106 2.72 -4.60 11.94
CA ARG A 106 3.34 -5.30 10.83
C ARG A 106 2.48 -6.46 10.39
N PHE A 107 2.27 -6.59 9.08
CA PHE A 107 1.62 -7.74 8.49
C PHE A 107 2.54 -8.38 7.46
N SER A 108 2.61 -9.71 7.52
CA SER A 108 3.36 -10.51 6.55
C SER A 108 2.62 -10.57 5.22
N THR A 109 3.23 -11.22 4.24
CA THR A 109 2.67 -11.37 2.90
C THR A 109 1.28 -12.02 2.94
N MET A 110 0.26 -11.25 2.57
CA MET A 110 -1.10 -11.71 2.38
C MET A 110 -1.38 -11.84 0.89
N ALA A 111 -1.77 -13.03 0.45
CA ALA A 111 -2.07 -13.29 -0.96
C ALA A 111 -3.36 -12.60 -1.40
N PHE A 112 -3.39 -12.10 -2.63
CA PHE A 112 -4.58 -11.53 -3.25
C PHE A 112 -4.67 -11.92 -4.73
N ASP A 113 -5.88 -11.82 -5.29
CA ASP A 113 -6.13 -12.18 -6.69
C ASP A 113 -5.35 -11.25 -7.65
N PRO A 114 -4.40 -11.78 -8.45
CA PRO A 114 -3.64 -11.00 -9.42
C PRO A 114 -4.50 -10.27 -10.46
N SER A 115 -5.74 -10.73 -10.70
CA SER A 115 -6.68 -10.10 -11.63
C SER A 115 -7.09 -8.69 -11.21
N THR A 116 -6.89 -8.32 -9.93
CA THR A 116 -7.21 -7.00 -9.37
C THR A 116 -6.14 -5.94 -9.64
N LEU A 117 -4.92 -6.32 -10.06
CA LEU A 117 -3.82 -5.39 -10.30
C LEU A 117 -4.15 -4.21 -11.26
N PRO A 118 -4.87 -4.41 -12.38
CA PRO A 118 -5.27 -3.29 -13.25
C PRO A 118 -6.15 -2.26 -12.52
N GLN A 119 -7.05 -2.72 -11.65
CA GLN A 119 -7.89 -1.85 -10.83
C GLN A 119 -7.05 -1.13 -9.78
N LEU A 120 -6.17 -1.84 -9.06
CA LEU A 120 -5.26 -1.25 -8.08
C LEU A 120 -4.40 -0.14 -8.69
N LEU A 121 -3.86 -0.35 -9.89
CA LEU A 121 -3.09 0.65 -10.62
C LEU A 121 -3.93 1.88 -10.99
N THR A 122 -5.18 1.68 -11.38
CA THR A 122 -6.10 2.77 -11.72
C THR A 122 -6.40 3.62 -10.48
N GLU A 123 -6.79 2.98 -9.38
CA GLU A 123 -7.07 3.66 -8.11
C GLU A 123 -5.83 4.35 -7.53
N ALA A 124 -4.63 3.77 -7.71
CA ALA A 124 -3.38 4.40 -7.27
C ALA A 124 -3.05 5.66 -8.09
N ARG A 125 -3.34 5.66 -9.39
CA ARG A 125 -3.15 6.84 -10.25
C ARG A 125 -4.14 7.95 -9.95
N GLU A 126 -5.38 7.60 -9.61
CA GLU A 126 -6.41 8.56 -9.20
C GLU A 126 -6.03 9.30 -7.91
N ILE A 127 -5.34 8.65 -6.98
CA ILE A 127 -4.82 9.28 -5.75
C ILE A 127 -3.79 10.39 -6.06
N ALA A 128 -3.06 10.27 -7.18
CA ALA A 128 -2.05 11.25 -7.60
C ALA A 128 -2.62 12.43 -8.43
N GLY A 129 -3.92 12.35 -8.77
CA GLY A 129 -4.61 13.21 -9.74
C GLY A 129 -4.81 14.65 -9.32
#